data_AF-A0A359D9Y4-F1
#
_entry.id   AF-A0A359D9Y4-F1
#
_cell.length_a   1.000
_cell.length_b   1.000
_cell.length_c   1.000
_cell.angle_alpha   90.00
_cell.angle_beta   90.00
_cell.angle_gamma   90.00
#
_symmetry.space_group_name_H-M   'P 1'
#
loop_
_entity.id
_entity.type
_entity.pdbx_description
1 polymer ?
#
loop_
_entity_poly.entity_id
_entity_poly.type
_entity_poly.pdbx_seq_one_letter_code
_entity_poly.pdbx_strand_id
1 'polypeptide(L)' 'RFKAVTALSPLQYQKQLRLQEARRLMLCEGLEAASASYRVGYESPSQFSREYRRLFGEPPLRDLTRLRNSA' A
#
# COMPACT_ATOMS: atom_id res chain seq x y z
N ARG A 1 -21.75 -6.18 -11.51
CA ARG A 1 -22.19 -4.93 -10.87
C ARG A 1 -21.02 -4.10 -10.30
N PHE A 2 -20.08 -4.67 -9.53
CA PHE A 2 -18.91 -3.92 -9.00
C PHE A 2 -17.86 -3.56 -10.07
N LYS A 3 -17.37 -4.56 -10.83
CA LYS A 3 -16.40 -4.37 -11.92
C LYS A 3 -16.87 -3.40 -13.02
N ALA A 4 -18.18 -3.27 -13.20
CA ALA A 4 -18.77 -2.35 -14.18
C ALA A 4 -18.59 -0.86 -13.80
N VAL A 5 -18.34 -0.58 -12.51
CA VAL A 5 -18.17 0.78 -11.99
C VAL A 5 -16.70 1.08 -11.70
N THR A 6 -15.95 0.10 -11.20
CA THR A 6 -14.54 0.29 -10.76
C THR A 6 -13.50 -0.29 -11.72
N ALA A 7 -13.92 -1.00 -12.77
CA ALA A 7 -13.07 -1.85 -13.64
C ALA A 7 -12.32 -2.99 -12.92
N LEU A 8 -12.40 -3.06 -11.59
CA LEU A 8 -11.69 -4.00 -10.73
C LEU A 8 -12.64 -5.02 -10.10
N SER A 9 -12.12 -6.19 -9.73
CA SER A 9 -12.84 -7.07 -8.81
C SER A 9 -12.89 -6.43 -7.41
N PRO A 10 -13.90 -6.74 -6.58
CA PRO A 10 -13.98 -6.25 -5.21
C PRO A 10 -12.69 -6.48 -4.41
N LEU A 11 -12.06 -7.65 -4.58
CA LEU A 11 -10.81 -8.00 -3.90
C LEU A 11 -9.63 -7.15 -4.37
N GLN A 12 -9.53 -6.88 -5.68
CA GLN A 12 -8.47 -6.01 -6.21
C GLN A 12 -8.63 -4.58 -5.68
N TYR A 13 -9.86 -4.07 -5.63
CA TYR A 13 -10.14 -2.76 -5.09
C TYR A 13 -9.82 -2.68 -3.59
N GLN A 14 -10.20 -3.69 -2.80
CA GLN A 14 -9.86 -3.76 -1.38
C GLN A 14 -8.35 -3.76 -1.16
N LYS A 15 -7.59 -4.51 -1.96
CA LYS A 15 -6.12 -4.52 -1.90
C LYS A 15 -5.54 -3.13 -2.19
N GLN A 16 -6.06 -2.44 -3.21
CA GLN A 16 -5.61 -1.09 -3.52
C GLN A 16 -5.87 -0.12 -2.37
N LEU A 17 -7.04 -0.16 -1.75
CA LEU A 17 -7.36 0.66 -0.57
C LEU A 17 -6.42 0.36 0.60
N ARG A 18 -6.17 -0.92 0.91
CA ARG A 18 -5.24 -1.32 1.98
C ARG A 18 -3.82 -0.80 1.74
N LEU A 19 -3.32 -0.92 0.51
CA LEU A 19 -1.99 -0.45 0.14
C LEU A 19 -1.88 1.09 0.19
N GLN A 20 -2.93 1.81 -0.20
CA GLN A 20 -3.01 3.27 -0.08
C GLN A 20 -3.01 3.72 1.38
N GLU A 21 -3.79 3.06 2.24
CA GLU A 21 -3.81 3.39 3.66
C GLU A 21 -2.47 3.10 4.33
N ALA A 22 -1.80 1.99 4.00
CA ALA A 22 -0.45 1.71 4.50
C ALA A 22 0.54 2.82 4.11
N ARG A 23 0.47 3.32 2.87
CA ARG A 23 1.30 4.45 2.41
C ARG A 23 1.03 5.71 3.21
N ARG A 24 -0.25 6.02 3.47
CA ARG A 24 -0.65 7.16 4.31
C ARG A 24 -0.09 7.03 5.73
N LEU A 25 -0.23 5.86 6.36
CA LEU A 25 0.30 5.59 7.70
C LEU A 25 1.83 5.78 7.76
N MET A 26 2.55 5.25 6.78
CA MET A 26 4.02 5.39 6.74
C MET A 26 4.48 6.84 6.51
N LEU A 27 3.73 7.61 5.69
CA LEU A 27 4.05 9.00 5.40
C LEU A 27 3.70 9.94 6.56
N CYS A 28 2.46 9.88 7.03
CA CYS A 28 1.89 10.85 7.96
C CYS A 28 2.18 10.51 9.43
N GLU A 29 2.23 9.22 9.76
CA GLU A 29 2.38 8.75 11.13
C GLU A 29 3.76 8.12 11.38
N GLY A 30 4.62 8.06 10.35
CA GLY A 30 5.99 7.57 10.48
C GLY A 30 6.12 6.07 10.75
N LEU A 31 5.06 5.29 10.49
CA LEU A 31 5.10 3.84 10.70
C LEU A 31 6.16 3.16 9.82
N GLU A 32 6.76 2.11 10.36
CA GLU A 32 7.53 1.17 9.57
C GLU A 32 6.64 0.32 8.65
N ALA A 33 7.18 -0.12 7.52
CA ALA A 33 6.46 -0.91 6.54
C ALA A 33 5.87 -2.22 7.11
N ALA A 34 6.60 -2.88 8.02
CA ALA A 34 6.10 -4.07 8.68
C ALA A 34 4.86 -3.75 9.54
N SER A 35 4.95 -2.75 10.42
CA SER A 35 3.82 -2.33 11.26
C SER A 35 2.61 -1.86 10.44
N ALA A 36 2.85 -1.06 9.39
CA ALA A 36 1.79 -0.61 8.49
C ALA A 36 1.10 -1.79 7.77
N SER A 37 1.88 -2.81 7.36
CA SER A 37 1.32 -4.00 6.70
C SER A 37 0.35 -4.76 7.61
N TYR A 38 0.71 -4.95 8.88
CA TYR A 38 -0.15 -5.62 9.84
C TYR A 38 -1.41 -4.80 10.13
N ARG A 39 -1.29 -3.48 10.29
CA ARG A 39 -2.45 -2.60 10.55
C ARG A 39 -3.47 -2.61 9.43
N VAL A 40 -3.06 -2.77 8.17
CA VAL A 40 -3.99 -2.85 7.04
C VAL A 40 -4.42 -4.28 6.69
N GLY A 41 -4.06 -5.26 7.53
CA GLY A 41 -4.56 -6.64 7.45
C GLY A 41 -3.76 -7.55 6.52
N TYR A 42 -2.45 -7.31 6.33
CA TYR A 42 -1.54 -8.32 5.78
C TYR A 42 -0.98 -9.19 6.90
N GLU A 43 -0.89 -10.49 6.65
CA GLU A 43 -0.26 -11.45 7.57
C GLU A 43 1.26 -11.51 7.40
N SER A 44 1.77 -11.02 6.26
CA SER A 44 3.20 -11.08 5.91
C SER A 44 3.70 -9.74 5.35
N PRO A 45 4.68 -9.08 6.00
CA PRO A 45 5.36 -7.90 5.47
C PRO A 45 6.03 -8.14 4.11
N SER A 46 6.49 -9.36 3.86
CA SER A 46 7.09 -9.75 2.58
C SER A 46 6.06 -9.82 1.46
N GLN A 47 4.85 -10.34 1.74
CA GLN A 47 3.74 -10.29 0.78
C GLN A 47 3.32 -8.85 0.50
N PHE A 48 3.14 -8.06 1.56
CA PHE A 48 2.81 -6.64 1.46
C PHE A 48 3.80 -5.91 0.56
N SER A 49 5.10 -6.07 0.79
CA SER A 49 6.14 -5.38 0.03
C SER A 49 6.11 -5.73 -1.47
N ARG A 50 5.79 -6.99 -1.82
CA ARG A 50 5.63 -7.41 -3.23
C ARG A 50 4.40 -6.77 -3.89
N GLU A 51 3.25 -6.78 -3.20
CA GLU A 51 2.02 -6.17 -3.73
C GLU A 51 2.11 -4.64 -3.78
N TYR A 52 2.74 -4.02 -2.77
CA TYR A 52 3.04 -2.60 -2.73
C TYR A 52 3.87 -2.18 -3.95
N ARG A 53 5.00 -2.86 -4.20
CA ARG A 53 5.84 -2.58 -5.37
C ARG A 53 5.07 -2.76 -6.68
N ARG A 54 4.19 -3.76 -6.78
CA ARG A 54 3.36 -3.97 -7.98
C ARG A 54 2.42 -2.78 -8.23
N LEU A 55 1.87 -2.16 -7.19
CA LEU A 55 0.94 -1.05 -7.32
C LEU A 55 1.63 0.31 -7.48
N PHE A 56 2.70 0.56 -6.72
CA PHE A 56 3.36 1.88 -6.65
C PHE A 56 4.69 1.97 -7.41
N GLY A 57 5.14 0.87 -8.02
CA GLY A 57 6.39 0.80 -8.79
C GLY A 57 7.65 0.57 -7.96
N GLU A 58 7.67 1.04 -6.70
CA GLU A 58 8.82 0.94 -5.80
C GLU A 58 8.46 0.28 -4.47
N PRO A 59 9.41 -0.37 -3.77
CA PRO A 59 9.21 -0.84 -2.41
C PRO A 59 8.90 0.31 -1.43
N PRO A 60 8.22 0.03 -0.31
CA PRO A 60 7.78 1.04 0.65
C PRO A 60 8.85 2.06 1.04
N LEU A 61 10.03 1.61 1.46
CA LEU A 61 11.10 2.52 1.91
C LEU A 61 11.56 3.49 0.81
N ARG A 62 11.81 2.99 -0.40
CA ARG A 62 12.27 3.81 -1.53
C ARG A 62 11.19 4.81 -1.97
N ASP A 63 9.93 4.35 -1.98
CA ASP A 63 8.81 5.20 -2.34
C ASP A 63 8.61 6.34 -1.32
N LEU A 64 8.72 6.07 -0.02
CA LEU A 64 8.63 7.10 1.03
C LEU A 64 9.76 8.12 0.94
N THR A 65 10.99 7.67 0.73
CA THR A 65 12.14 8.58 0.52
C THR A 65 11.88 9.48 -0.69
N ARG A 66 11.41 8.93 -1.81
CA ARG A 66 11.08 9.71 -3.01
C ARG A 66 9.99 10.75 -2.73
N LEU A 67 8.92 10.37 -2.02
CA LEU A 67 7.80 11.26 -1.70
C LEU A 67 8.21 12.39 -0.76
N ARG A 68 9.01 12.10 0.28
CA ARG A 68 9.53 13.11 1.19
C ARG A 68 10.47 14.09 0.52
N ASN A 69 11.23 13.63 -0.48
CA ASN A 69 12.14 14.48 -1.25
C ASN A 69 11.42 15.31 -2.34
N SER A 70 10.15 15.01 -2.63
CA SER A 70 9.34 15.71 -3.63
C SER A 70 8.34 16.70 -3.01
N ALA A 71 8.28 16.77 -1.68
CA ALA A 71 7.45 17.67 -0.89
C ALA A 71 8.29 18.84 -0.39
#